data_AF-A0A3A9A8U3-F1
#
_entry.id   AF-A0A3A9A8U3-F1
#
_cell.length_a   1.000
_cell.length_b   1.000
_cell.length_c   1.000
_cell.angle_alpha   90.00
_cell.angle_beta   90.00
_cell.angle_gamma   90.00
#
_symmetry.space_group_name_H-M   'P 1'
#
loop_
_entity.id
_entity.type
_entity.pdbx_description
1 polymer ?
#
loop_
_entity_poly.entity_id
_entity_poly.type
_entity_poly.pdbx_seq_one_letter_code
_entity_poly.pdbx_strand_id
1 'polypeptide(L)'
;MEHNKKINHWCALCGIGYHACDSCSKEKTITPWRSLTDTVGHYKVFMVLRDYKNKVISREKAQELLSGLDLSDKESYKDNAKSVLSDIYMINTVDKPVKLTNKQRGRKPVQVESKMENESLSEEIEKSEE
;
A
#
# COMPACT_ATOMS: atom_id res chain seq x y z
N MET A 1 7.75 31.63 1.82
CA MET A 1 8.52 31.77 0.57
C MET A 1 8.14 30.60 -0.30
N GLU A 2 7.35 30.88 -1.32
CA GLU A 2 6.66 29.91 -2.15
C GLU A 2 7.65 29.34 -3.16
N HIS A 3 8.06 28.09 -2.95
CA HIS A 3 8.81 27.40 -3.98
C HIS A 3 7.81 27.03 -5.08
N ASN A 4 7.96 27.66 -6.25
CA ASN A 4 7.37 27.25 -7.53
C ASN A 4 7.90 25.84 -7.88
N LYS A 5 7.40 24.87 -7.14
CA LYS A 5 7.78 23.47 -7.21
C LYS A 5 6.96 22.87 -8.32
N LYS A 6 7.65 22.54 -9.42
CA LYS A 6 7.05 21.83 -10.55
C LYS A 6 6.33 20.58 -10.04
N ILE A 7 5.11 20.39 -10.53
CA ILE A 7 4.32 19.19 -10.29
C ILE A 7 5.11 18.00 -10.84
N ASN A 8 5.37 17.02 -9.97
CA ASN A 8 6.07 15.79 -10.33
C ASN A 8 5.28 14.53 -9.96
N HIS A 9 4.16 14.66 -9.25
CA HIS A 9 3.26 13.56 -8.89
C HIS A 9 1.80 13.95 -9.06
N TRP A 10 0.93 12.94 -9.24
CA TRP A 10 -0.51 13.12 -9.37
C TRP A 10 -1.23 12.18 -8.41
N CYS A 11 -2.21 12.71 -7.69
CA CYS A 11 -2.91 11.90 -6.70
C CYS A 11 -3.67 10.76 -7.37
N ALA A 12 -3.48 9.54 -6.85
CA ALA A 12 -4.19 8.36 -7.32
C ALA A 12 -5.70 8.44 -7.05
N LEU A 13 -6.11 9.18 -6.02
CA LEU A 13 -7.51 9.32 -5.60
C LEU A 13 -8.25 10.43 -6.35
N CYS A 14 -7.76 11.67 -6.30
CA CYS A 14 -8.42 12.84 -6.90
C CYS A 14 -7.78 13.31 -8.23
N GLY A 15 -6.55 12.92 -8.53
CA GLY A 15 -5.85 13.33 -9.76
C GLY A 15 -5.20 14.71 -9.73
N ILE A 16 -5.31 15.44 -8.62
CA ILE A 16 -4.65 16.73 -8.46
C ILE A 16 -3.12 16.54 -8.52
N GLY A 17 -2.48 17.42 -9.28
CA GLY A 17 -1.02 17.45 -9.38
C GLY A 17 -0.41 18.09 -8.14
N TYR A 18 0.61 17.45 -7.58
CA TYR A 18 1.32 17.94 -6.40
C TYR A 18 2.83 17.71 -6.54
N HIS A 19 3.58 18.34 -5.64
CA HIS A 19 5.02 18.14 -5.57
C HIS A 19 5.39 17.24 -4.39
N ALA A 20 6.09 16.14 -4.68
CA ALA A 20 6.74 15.31 -3.67
C ALA A 20 8.26 15.38 -3.78
N CYS A 21 8.94 15.05 -2.68
CA CYS A 21 10.39 15.13 -2.58
C CYS A 21 11.09 14.09 -3.47
N ASP A 22 12.27 14.39 -4.01
CA ASP A 22 13.03 13.42 -4.82
C ASP A 22 13.44 12.19 -4.01
N SER A 23 13.71 12.35 -2.71
CA SER A 23 13.99 11.23 -1.79
C SER A 23 12.83 10.23 -1.72
N CYS A 24 11.59 10.73 -1.82
CA CYS A 24 10.37 9.95 -1.82
C CYS A 24 10.27 9.06 -3.08
N SER A 25 10.97 9.42 -4.17
CA SER A 25 11.00 8.64 -5.41
C SER A 25 12.21 7.70 -5.52
N LYS A 26 13.24 7.90 -4.67
CA LYS A 26 14.49 7.12 -4.70
C LYS A 26 14.47 5.91 -3.76
N GLU A 27 13.54 5.88 -2.81
CA GLU A 27 13.33 4.76 -1.89
C GLU A 27 12.76 3.55 -2.66
N LYS A 28 13.47 2.41 -2.65
CA LYS A 28 13.10 1.16 -3.35
C LYS A 28 12.59 0.05 -2.43
N THR A 29 12.79 0.19 -1.13
CA THR A 29 12.44 -0.78 -0.09
C THR A 29 11.01 -0.60 0.42
N ILE A 30 10.52 0.64 0.53
CA ILE A 30 9.15 0.97 0.93
C ILE A 30 8.56 1.95 -0.09
N THR A 31 7.26 1.81 -0.37
CA THR A 31 6.55 2.79 -1.19
C THR A 31 6.02 3.89 -0.28
N PRO A 32 6.60 5.11 -0.28
CA PRO A 32 6.14 6.17 0.59
C PRO A 32 4.74 6.64 0.17
N TRP A 33 3.88 6.92 1.13
CA TRP A 33 2.50 7.34 0.86
C TRP A 33 2.43 8.61 -0.02
N ARG A 34 3.39 9.53 0.15
CA ARG A 34 3.55 10.76 -0.64
C ARG A 34 3.87 10.55 -2.12
N SER A 35 4.11 9.32 -2.57
CA SER A 35 4.22 9.00 -4.00
C SER A 35 2.87 8.65 -4.63
N LEU A 36 1.87 8.35 -3.81
CA LEU A 36 0.56 7.87 -4.25
C LEU A 36 -0.50 8.96 -4.15
N THR A 37 -0.47 9.75 -3.07
CA THR A 37 -1.47 10.79 -2.80
C THR A 37 -0.82 12.08 -2.31
N ASP A 38 -1.53 13.18 -2.56
CA ASP A 38 -1.19 14.53 -2.14
C ASP A 38 -1.34 14.73 -0.63
N THR A 39 -2.41 14.18 -0.04
CA THR A 39 -2.70 14.29 1.41
C THR A 39 -2.73 12.92 2.10
N VAL A 40 -2.56 12.94 3.43
CA VAL A 40 -2.69 11.74 4.27
C VAL A 40 -4.14 11.26 4.30
N GLY A 41 -5.12 12.17 4.25
CA GLY A 41 -6.54 11.81 4.17
C GLY A 41 -6.82 10.99 2.91
N HIS A 42 -6.36 11.48 1.76
CA HIS A 42 -6.47 10.74 0.50
C HIS A 42 -5.74 9.40 0.56
N TYR A 43 -4.59 9.31 1.23
CA TYR A 43 -3.88 8.04 1.40
C TYR A 43 -4.71 7.02 2.18
N LYS A 44 -5.32 7.43 3.31
CA LYS A 44 -6.15 6.55 4.14
C LYS A 44 -7.34 6.02 3.37
N VAL A 45 -8.07 6.90 2.67
CA VAL A 45 -9.20 6.50 1.82
C VAL A 45 -8.73 5.53 0.73
N PHE A 46 -7.62 5.86 0.05
CA PHE A 46 -7.04 5.02 -0.98
C PHE A 46 -6.67 3.61 -0.46
N MET A 47 -6.12 3.50 0.76
CA MET A 47 -5.83 2.21 1.39
C MET A 47 -7.10 1.39 1.60
N VAL A 48 -8.16 1.98 2.16
CA VAL A 48 -9.43 1.27 2.40
C VAL A 48 -10.03 0.78 1.07
N LEU A 49 -10.08 1.64 0.04
CA LEU A 49 -10.59 1.25 -1.28
C LEU A 49 -9.76 0.15 -1.93
N ARG A 50 -8.43 0.23 -1.82
CA ARG A 50 -7.51 -0.78 -2.35
C ARG A 50 -7.72 -2.12 -1.66
N ASP A 51 -7.82 -2.11 -0.34
CA ASP A 51 -7.94 -3.32 0.47
C ASP A 51 -9.32 -3.97 0.29
N TYR A 52 -10.38 -3.17 0.14
CA TYR A 52 -11.71 -3.65 -0.25
C TYR A 52 -11.70 -4.28 -1.65
N LYS A 53 -11.09 -3.60 -2.64
CA LYS A 53 -10.96 -4.13 -4.01
C LYS A 53 -10.14 -5.42 -4.08
N ASN A 54 -9.12 -5.54 -3.22
CA ASN A 54 -8.32 -6.74 -3.08
C ASN A 54 -8.99 -7.82 -2.19
N LYS A 55 -10.21 -7.56 -1.69
CA LYS A 55 -10.98 -8.45 -0.80
C LYS A 55 -10.25 -8.81 0.50
N VAL A 56 -9.39 -7.92 0.97
CA VAL A 56 -8.68 -8.04 2.26
C VAL A 56 -9.61 -7.70 3.42
N ILE A 57 -10.52 -6.76 3.20
CA ILE A 57 -11.53 -6.32 4.16
C ILE A 57 -12.94 -6.51 3.60
N SER A 58 -13.93 -6.76 4.48
CA SER A 58 -15.35 -6.83 4.12
C SER A 58 -15.93 -5.44 3.84
N ARG A 59 -17.12 -5.40 3.22
CA ARG A 59 -17.86 -4.16 2.99
C ARG A 59 -18.14 -3.43 4.32
N GLU A 60 -18.63 -4.14 5.33
CA GLU A 60 -18.96 -3.57 6.64
C GLU A 60 -17.74 -2.92 7.28
N LYS A 61 -16.58 -3.60 7.22
CA LYS A 61 -15.34 -3.05 7.75
C LYS A 61 -14.87 -1.84 6.95
N ALA A 62 -15.03 -1.86 5.62
CA ALA A 62 -14.73 -0.71 4.78
C ALA A 62 -15.62 0.49 5.12
N GLN A 63 -16.92 0.29 5.35
CA GLN A 63 -17.86 1.34 5.77
C GLN A 63 -17.46 1.93 7.13
N GLU A 64 -17.14 1.09 8.11
CA GLU A 64 -16.68 1.54 9.43
C GLU A 64 -15.42 2.40 9.31
N LEU A 65 -14.41 1.93 8.57
CA LEU A 65 -13.17 2.67 8.37
C LEU A 65 -13.40 3.99 7.63
N LEU A 66 -14.28 4.01 6.64
CA LEU A 66 -14.62 5.23 5.89
C LEU A 66 -15.43 6.22 6.73
N SER A 67 -16.25 5.75 7.68
CA SER A 67 -17.05 6.62 8.55
C SER A 67 -16.20 7.50 9.47
N GLY A 68 -15.00 7.05 9.82
CA GLY A 68 -14.03 7.81 10.62
C GLY A 68 -13.10 8.71 9.80
N LEU A 69 -13.28 8.80 8.47
CA LEU A 69 -12.45 9.59 7.58
C LEU A 69 -13.23 10.76 6.99
N ASP A 70 -12.51 11.84 6.69
CA ASP A 70 -13.09 12.97 5.97
C ASP A 70 -13.27 12.62 4.48
N LEU A 71 -14.52 12.66 4.03
CA LEU A 71 -14.95 12.37 2.65
C LEU A 71 -15.63 13.59 2.03
N SER A 72 -15.33 14.79 2.52
CA SER A 72 -15.88 16.05 2.01
C SER A 72 -15.59 16.21 0.51
N ASP A 73 -14.36 15.89 0.09
CA ASP A 73 -13.91 16.01 -1.31
C ASP A 73 -14.25 14.81 -2.21
N LYS A 74 -15.18 13.93 -1.81
CA LYS A 74 -15.54 12.73 -2.59
C LYS A 74 -15.97 13.02 -4.03
N GLU A 75 -16.46 14.23 -4.28
CA GLU A 75 -16.84 14.70 -5.62
C GLU A 75 -15.65 14.96 -6.54
N SER A 76 -14.48 15.28 -5.99
CA SER A 76 -13.24 15.46 -6.75
C SER A 76 -12.52 14.14 -7.02
N TYR A 77 -13.03 13.01 -6.50
CA TYR A 77 -12.39 11.71 -6.73
C TYR A 77 -12.59 11.24 -8.17
N LYS A 78 -11.63 10.45 -8.65
CA LYS A 78 -11.71 9.79 -9.96
C LYS A 78 -12.87 8.79 -9.99
N ASP A 79 -13.40 8.54 -11.19
CA ASP A 79 -14.56 7.66 -11.39
C ASP A 79 -14.37 6.26 -10.79
N ASN A 80 -13.15 5.71 -10.90
CA ASN A 80 -12.81 4.43 -10.29
C ASN A 80 -12.98 4.43 -8.75
N ALA A 81 -12.56 5.51 -8.08
CA ALA A 81 -12.69 5.62 -6.63
C ALA A 81 -14.14 5.85 -6.22
N LYS A 82 -14.86 6.70 -6.96
CA LYS A 82 -16.31 6.92 -6.76
C LYS A 82 -17.11 5.64 -6.93
N SER A 83 -16.83 4.86 -7.97
CA SER A 83 -17.51 3.58 -8.23
C SER A 83 -17.32 2.60 -7.07
N VAL A 84 -16.11 2.50 -6.51
CA VAL A 84 -15.84 1.62 -5.36
C VAL A 84 -16.52 2.16 -4.10
N LEU A 85 -16.50 3.47 -3.86
CA LEU A 85 -17.24 4.07 -2.74
C LEU A 85 -18.74 3.79 -2.85
N SER A 86 -19.32 3.98 -4.03
CA SER A 86 -20.73 3.65 -4.28
C SER A 86 -21.02 2.18 -4.03
N ASP A 87 -20.15 1.25 -4.44
CA ASP A 87 -20.33 -0.19 -4.16
C ASP A 87 -20.25 -0.54 -2.67
N ILE A 88 -19.43 0.19 -1.91
CA ILE A 88 -19.33 0.04 -0.46
C ILE A 88 -20.60 0.57 0.23
N TYR A 89 -21.13 1.72 -0.22
CA TYR A 89 -22.31 2.35 0.39
C TYR A 89 -23.66 1.86 -0.17
N MET A 90 -23.70 1.23 -1.34
CA MET A 90 -24.93 0.64 -1.89
C MET A 90 -25.30 -0.60 -1.08
N ILE A 91 -26.40 -0.47 -0.34
CA ILE A 91 -27.09 -1.59 0.31
C ILE A 91 -27.75 -2.41 -0.81
N ASN A 92 -27.02 -3.34 -1.40
CA ASN A 92 -27.65 -4.41 -2.17
C ASN A 92 -27.99 -5.54 -1.20
N THR A 93 -29.28 -5.77 -1.00
CA THR A 93 -29.91 -6.81 -0.16
C THR A 93 -29.69 -8.24 -0.67
N VAL A 94 -28.60 -8.51 -1.40
CA VAL A 94 -28.26 -9.84 -1.88
C VAL A 94 -26.75 -9.99 -1.88
N ASP A 95 -26.22 -10.64 -0.85
CA ASP A 95 -24.88 -11.19 -0.82
C ASP A 95 -24.72 -12.19 -1.97
N LYS A 96 -24.25 -11.69 -3.12
CA LYS A 96 -23.79 -12.57 -4.19
C LYS A 96 -22.50 -13.23 -3.74
N PRO A 97 -22.41 -14.57 -3.71
CA PRO A 97 -21.24 -15.28 -3.21
C PRO A 97 -20.03 -14.94 -4.06
N VAL A 98 -19.01 -14.41 -3.38
CA VAL A 98 -17.73 -14.03 -3.99
C VAL A 98 -17.01 -15.30 -4.45
N LYS A 99 -16.95 -15.51 -5.76
CA LYS A 99 -16.01 -16.46 -6.37
C LYS A 99 -14.59 -15.98 -6.07
N LEU A 100 -13.82 -16.80 -5.34
CA LEU A 100 -12.37 -16.68 -5.27
C LEU A 100 -11.81 -16.91 -6.67
N THR A 101 -11.41 -15.84 -7.36
CA THR A 101 -10.51 -15.96 -8.50
C THR A 101 -9.10 -15.82 -7.97
N ASN A 102 -8.42 -16.95 -7.88
CA ASN A 102 -7.00 -17.06 -7.59
C ASN A 102 -6.22 -16.36 -8.71
N LYS A 103 -5.99 -15.05 -8.58
CA LYS A 103 -5.05 -14.32 -9.45
C LYS A 103 -3.74 -14.20 -8.71
N GLN A 104 -2.95 -15.27 -8.78
CA GLN A 104 -1.53 -15.23 -8.50
C GLN A 104 -0.91 -14.09 -9.30
N ARG A 105 -0.61 -12.97 -8.64
CA ARG A 105 0.35 -12.00 -9.18
C ARG A 105 1.71 -12.56 -8.80
N GLY A 106 2.44 -13.02 -9.81
CA GLY A 106 3.78 -13.58 -9.66
C GLY A 106 4.66 -12.67 -8.83
N ARG A 107 4.85 -13.05 -7.56
CA ARG A 107 6.00 -12.63 -6.78
C ARG A 107 7.17 -13.40 -7.36
N LYS A 108 8.12 -12.72 -8.01
CA LYS A 108 9.43 -13.33 -8.24
C LYS A 108 9.94 -13.79 -6.86
N PRO A 109 10.34 -15.06 -6.69
CA PRO A 109 10.89 -15.50 -5.42
C PRO A 109 12.17 -14.70 -5.14
N VAL A 110 12.20 -14.04 -3.98
CA VAL A 110 13.44 -13.58 -3.38
C VAL A 110 14.17 -14.85 -2.97
N GLN A 111 15.28 -15.13 -3.65
CA GLN A 111 16.20 -16.19 -3.23
C GLN A 111 16.86 -15.70 -1.93
N VAL A 112 16.38 -16.21 -0.80
CA VAL A 112 17.16 -16.24 0.43
C VAL A 112 18.05 -17.46 0.29
N GLU A 113 19.29 -17.25 -0.15
CA GLU A 113 20.34 -18.25 0.01
C GLU A 113 20.79 -18.21 1.47
N SER A 114 20.14 -19.02 2.30
CA SER A 114 20.76 -19.54 3.51
C SER A 114 21.66 -20.71 3.11
N LYS A 115 22.96 -20.46 2.96
CA LYS A 115 23.96 -21.52 3.03
C LYS A 115 24.70 -21.41 4.35
N MET A 116 24.19 -22.16 5.31
CA MET A 116 24.93 -22.65 6.47
C MET A 116 25.59 -23.94 5.98
N GLU A 117 26.87 -23.92 5.64
CA GLU A 117 27.72 -25.11 5.60
C GLU A 117 29.08 -24.75 6.20
N ASN A 118 29.20 -25.18 7.45
CA ASN A 118 30.36 -25.53 8.22
C ASN A 118 31.38 -26.38 7.43
N GLU A 119 32.62 -25.91 7.32
CA GLU A 119 33.77 -26.82 7.21
C GLU A 119 35.00 -26.26 7.94
N SER A 120 35.58 -27.20 8.67
CA SER A 120 36.71 -27.20 9.59
C SER A 120 37.96 -26.43 9.13
N LEU A 121 38.56 -25.67 10.06
CA LEU A 121 40.02 -25.52 10.09
C LEU A 121 40.49 -26.07 11.44
N SER A 122 41.24 -27.16 11.37
CA SER A 122 41.81 -27.88 12.49
C SER A 122 43.05 -27.18 13.05
N GLU A 123 43.35 -27.52 14.31
CA GLU A 123 44.72 -27.67 14.87
C GLU A 123 45.54 -26.38 15.08
N GLU A 124 46.19 -26.06 16.21
CA GLU A 124 46.41 -26.58 17.57
C GLU A 124 46.84 -25.33 18.40
N ILE A 125 46.83 -25.24 19.73
CA ILE A 125 47.75 -25.86 20.71
C ILE A 125 47.22 -25.43 22.08
N GLU A 126 46.91 -26.43 22.90
CA GLU A 126 47.27 -26.58 24.31
C GLU A 126 47.80 -25.34 25.08
N LYS A 127 47.17 -25.05 26.22
CA LYS A 127 47.72 -25.28 27.57
C LYS A 127 47.56 -24.10 28.54
N SER A 128 46.93 -24.46 29.67
CA SER A 128 47.14 -24.00 31.05
C SER A 128 46.75 -22.59 31.46
N GLU A 129 45.69 -22.56 32.27
CA GLU A 129 45.49 -21.70 33.43
C GLU A 129 46.76 -21.59 34.29
N GLU A 130 47.12 -20.37 34.67
CA GLU A 130 47.32 -19.95 36.07
C GLU A 130 47.18 -18.42 36.19
#